data_AF-C1JC80-F1
#
_entry.id   AF-C1JC80-F1
#
_cell.length_a   1.000
_cell.length_b   1.000
_cell.length_c   1.000
_cell.angle_alpha   90.00
_cell.angle_beta   90.00
_cell.angle_gamma   90.00
#
_symmetry.space_group_name_H-M   'P 1'
#
loop_
_entity.id
_entity.type
_entity.pdbx_description
1 polymer ?
#
loop_
_entity_poly.entity_id
_entity_poly.type
_entity_poly.pdbx_seq_one_letter_code
_entity_poly.pdbx_strand_id
1 'polypeptide(L)' 'LSPDDRTEFWLGNEKIHLLSVQSSVSYVLRIEMVDWEGNKKYADYATFKLGPEVDAYRLT' A
#
# COMPACT_ATOMS: atom_id res chain seq x y z
N LEU A 1 -8.96 2.31 14.38
CA LEU A 1 -9.40 2.27 12.97
C LEU A 1 -10.91 2.18 13.00
N SER A 2 -11.61 3.18 12.46
CA SER A 2 -13.06 3.22 12.55
C SER A 2 -13.68 2.02 11.84
N PRO A 3 -14.73 1.40 12.40
CA PRO A 3 -15.40 0.25 11.78
C PRO A 3 -16.09 0.59 10.43
N ASP A 4 -16.19 1.88 10.12
CA ASP A 4 -16.79 2.43 8.89
C ASP A 4 -15.75 2.81 7.81
N ASP A 5 -14.45 2.55 8.02
CA ASP A 5 -13.36 2.90 7.09
C ASP A 5 -13.25 4.41 6.72
N ARG A 6 -13.94 5.30 7.43
CA ARG A 6 -13.94 6.76 7.20
C ARG A 6 -12.75 7.50 7.80
N THR A 7 -11.72 6.79 8.24
CA THR A 7 -10.57 7.40 8.91
C THR A 7 -9.38 7.39 7.98
N GLU A 8 -8.80 8.56 7.75
CA GLU A 8 -7.52 8.69 7.07
C GLU A 8 -6.42 8.25 8.04
N PHE A 9 -5.66 7.23 7.64
CA PHE A 9 -4.50 6.80 8.41
C PHE A 9 -3.39 6.37 7.47
N TRP A 10 -2.16 6.55 7.94
CA TRP A 10 -0.99 5.94 7.34
C TRP A 10 -0.53 4.79 8.24
N LEU A 11 -0.43 3.58 7.69
CA LEU A 11 -0.03 2.39 8.45
C LEU A 11 1.42 2.50 8.99
N GLY A 12 2.28 3.23 8.28
CA GLY A 12 3.70 3.39 8.59
C GLY A 12 4.59 2.53 7.69
N ASN A 13 5.68 3.13 7.18
CA ASN A 13 6.55 2.52 6.17
C ASN A 13 7.16 1.20 6.64
N GLU A 14 7.54 1.10 7.92
CA GLU A 14 8.11 -0.12 8.49
C GLU A 14 7.12 -1.29 8.49
N LYS A 15 5.85 -1.04 8.83
CA LYS A 15 4.81 -2.08 8.77
C LYS A 15 4.53 -2.51 7.33
N ILE A 16 4.49 -1.55 6.39
CA ILE A 16 4.28 -1.85 4.97
C ILE A 16 5.48 -2.65 4.41
N HIS A 17 6.70 -2.29 4.80
CA HIS A 17 7.90 -3.06 4.47
C HIS A 17 7.80 -4.49 4.97
N LEU A 18 7.56 -4.69 6.27
CA LEU A 18 7.39 -6.01 6.87
C LEU A 18 6.32 -6.83 6.13
N LEU A 19 5.15 -6.26 5.84
CA LEU A 19 4.10 -6.95 5.09
C LEU A 19 4.55 -7.34 3.66
N SER A 20 5.32 -6.48 2.99
CA SER A 20 5.79 -6.73 1.62
C SER A 20 6.94 -7.74 1.51
N VAL A 21 7.74 -7.91 2.57
CA VAL A 21 8.91 -8.82 2.59
C VAL A 21 8.69 -10.09 3.41
N GLN A 22 7.63 -10.16 4.23
CA GLN A 22 7.34 -11.30 5.10
C GLN A 22 6.97 -12.57 4.32
N SER A 23 6.52 -12.45 3.07
CA SER A 23 6.17 -13.60 2.24
C SER A 23 6.99 -13.63 0.96
N SER A 24 7.39 -14.83 0.54
CA SER A 24 8.08 -15.08 -0.74
C SER A 24 7.18 -14.84 -1.96
N VAL A 25 5.89 -14.58 -1.73
CA VAL A 25 4.87 -14.28 -2.75
C VAL A 25 4.92 -12.79 -3.08
N SER A 26 4.97 -12.45 -4.37
CA SER A 26 4.85 -11.06 -4.82
C SER A 26 3.51 -10.46 -4.41
N TYR A 27 3.53 -9.41 -3.61
CA TYR A 27 2.33 -8.65 -3.27
C TYR A 27 1.96 -7.68 -4.38
N VAL A 28 0.66 -7.47 -4.57
CA VAL A 28 0.11 -6.47 -5.50
C VAL A 28 -0.34 -5.25 -4.70
N LEU A 29 0.19 -4.08 -5.01
CA LEU A 29 -0.36 -2.83 -4.48
C LEU A 29 -1.53 -2.41 -5.36
N ARG A 30 -2.72 -2.34 -4.75
CA ARG A 30 -3.91 -1.75 -5.36
C ARG A 30 -4.14 -0.37 -4.77
N ILE A 31 -4.11 0.66 -5.61
CA ILE A 31 -4.50 2.03 -5.24
C ILE A 31 -5.90 2.26 -5.77
N GLU A 32 -6.86 2.50 -4.90
CA GLU A 32 -8.22 2.88 -5.27
C GLU A 32 -8.42 4.38 -5.05
N MET A 33 -8.92 5.06 -6.06
CA MET A 33 -9.22 6.49 -6.05
C MET A 33 -10.67 6.70 -6.42
N VAL A 34 -11.32 7.63 -5.75
CA VAL A 34 -12.68 8.10 -6.05
C VAL A 34 -12.59 9.53 -6.51
N ASP A 35 -13.18 9.83 -7.66
CA ASP A 35 -13.37 11.21 -8.10
C ASP A 35 -14.57 11.85 -7.39
N TRP A 36 -14.69 13.18 -7.49
CA TRP A 36 -15.77 13.97 -6.89
C TRP A 36 -17.17 13.58 -7.38
N GLU A 37 -17.28 13.07 -8.61
CA GLU A 37 -18.51 12.53 -9.22
C GLU A 37 -18.80 11.08 -8.77
N GLY A 38 -17.94 10.49 -7.93
CA GLY A 38 -18.12 9.15 -7.37
C GLY A 38 -17.54 8.02 -8.22
N ASN A 39 -16.80 8.33 -9.30
CA ASN A 39 -16.19 7.30 -10.13
C ASN A 39 -14.99 6.68 -9.41
N LYS A 40 -15.06 5.36 -9.20
CA LYS A 40 -13.97 4.55 -8.64
C LYS A 40 -13.02 4.12 -9.75
N LYS A 41 -11.73 4.43 -9.57
CA LYS A 41 -10.63 3.94 -10.42
C LYS A 41 -9.63 3.20 -9.55
N TYR A 42 -9.05 2.15 -10.09
CA TYR A 42 -8.00 1.39 -9.43
C TYR A 42 -6.75 1.30 -10.30
N ALA A 43 -5.59 1.27 -9.66
CA ALA A 43 -4.31 0.99 -10.28
C ALA A 43 -3.64 -0.18 -9.53
N ASP A 44 -3.35 -1.25 -10.25
CA ASP A 44 -2.72 -2.47 -9.72
C ASP A 44 -1.22 -2.50 -10.09
N TYR A 45 -0.36 -2.70 -9.11
CA TYR A 45 1.09 -2.85 -9.27
C TYR A 45 1.50 -4.26 -8.83
N ALA A 46 1.77 -5.14 -9.81
CA ALA A 46 1.89 -6.59 -9.61
C ALA A 46 3.19 -7.07 -8.90
N THR A 47 4.12 -6.17 -8.59
CA THR A 47 5.35 -6.50 -7.87
C THR A 47 5.68 -5.33 -6.96
N PHE A 48 4.99 -5.26 -5.83
CA PHE A 48 5.20 -4.20 -4.85
C PHE A 48 6.07 -4.72 -3.72
N LYS A 49 7.30 -4.21 -3.63
CA LYS A 49 8.17 -4.41 -2.47
C LYS A 49 8.74 -3.07 -2.02
N LEU A 50 8.77 -2.85 -0.71
CA LEU A 50 9.59 -1.79 -0.15
C LEU A 50 10.95 -2.35 0.24
N GLY A 51 12.01 -1.63 -0.08
CA GLY A 51 13.34 -1.85 0.46
C GLY A 51 13.39 -1.62 1.98
N PRO A 52 14.46 -2.06 2.65
CA PRO A 52 14.69 -1.78 4.06
C PRO A 52 14.93 -0.29 4.31
N GLU A 53 14.91 0.13 5.58
CA GLU A 53 15.16 1.53 5.98
C GLU A 53 16.50 2.08 5.45
N VAL A 54 17.53 1.23 5.35
CA VAL A 54 18.83 1.60 4.78
C VAL A 54 18.76 1.98 3.30
N ASP A 55 17.75 1.49 2.56
CA ASP A 55 17.45 1.89 1.18
C ASP A 55 16.33 2.95 1.13
N ALA A 56 16.06 3.62 2.26
CA ALA A 56 15.02 4.63 2.41
C ALA A 56 13.61 4.16 2.02
N TYR A 57 13.29 2.88 2.24
CA TYR A 57 11.99 2.29 1.87
C TYR A 57 11.69 2.39 0.36
N ARG A 58 12.70 2.22 -0.49
CA ARG A 58 12.56 2.34 -1.94
C ARG A 58 11.51 1.39 -2.51
N LEU A 59 10.65 1.92 -3.37
CA LEU A 59 9.69 1.13 -4.12
C LEU A 59 10.41 0.35 -5.23
N THR A 60 10.20 -0.96 -5.30
CA THR A 60 10.70 -1.84 -6.37
C THR A 60 9.64 -2.81 -6.83
#